data_AF-A0A6A6SJD3-F1
#
_entry.id   AF-A0A6A6SJD3-F1
#
_cell.length_a   1.000
_cell.length_b   1.000
_cell.length_c   1.000
_cell.angle_alpha   90.00
_cell.angle_beta   90.00
_cell.angle_gamma   90.00
#
_symmetry.space_group_name_H-M   'P 1'
#
loop_
_entity.id
_entity.type
_entity.pdbx_description
1 polymer ?
#
loop_
_entity_poly.entity_id
_entity_poly.type
_entity_poly.pdbx_seq_one_letter_code
_entity_poly.pdbx_strand_id
1 'polypeptide(L)' 'MLNLNRGNFQAHPFHLVSPSPWPMYTSISLLTLTTSAVLSFHGFDYAENNLLVGLTALVLSMAL' A
#
# COMPACT_ATOMS: atom_id res chain seq x y z
N MET A 1 -32.84 -9.76 22.11
CA MET A 1 -32.68 -8.30 21.89
C MET A 1 -33.97 -7.75 21.33
N LEU A 2 -34.45 -6.62 21.83
CA LEU A 2 -35.59 -5.90 21.25
C LEU A 2 -35.19 -5.33 19.88
N ASN A 3 -36.11 -5.32 18.90
CA ASN A 3 -35.85 -4.82 17.54
C ASN A 3 -35.45 -3.33 17.49
N LEU A 4 -35.75 -2.55 18.55
CA LEU A 4 -35.38 -1.15 18.68
C LEU A 4 -33.88 -0.89 18.51
N ASN A 5 -33.01 -1.80 18.95
CA ASN A 5 -31.56 -1.62 18.91
C ASN A 5 -30.89 -2.26 17.67
N ARG A 6 -31.65 -2.99 16.84
CA ARG A 6 -31.09 -3.76 15.71
C ARG A 6 -30.47 -2.86 14.63
N GLY A 7 -31.00 -1.64 14.44
CA GLY A 7 -30.50 -0.70 13.43
C GLY A 7 -29.12 -0.13 13.70
N ASN A 8 -28.61 -0.24 14.95
CA ASN A 8 -27.30 0.28 15.33
C ASN A 8 -26.14 -0.69 15.03
N PHE A 9 -26.45 -1.90 14.55
CA PHE A 9 -25.46 -2.95 14.31
C PHE A 9 -25.50 -3.42 12.85
N GLN A 10 -24.33 -3.86 12.38
CA GLN A 10 -24.20 -4.50 11.08
C GLN A 10 -25.12 -5.73 10.98
N ALA A 11 -25.92 -5.81 9.92
CA ALA A 11 -26.88 -6.90 9.72
C ALA A 11 -26.25 -8.20 9.20
N HIS A 12 -25.02 -8.12 8.67
CA HIS A 12 -24.29 -9.25 8.09
C HIS A 12 -22.94 -9.47 8.80
N PRO A 13 -22.39 -10.70 8.76
CA PRO A 13 -21.14 -11.02 9.45
C PRO A 13 -19.88 -10.54 8.71
N PHE A 14 -20.00 -9.80 7.60
CA PHE A 14 -18.86 -9.25 6.89
C PHE A 14 -18.40 -7.89 7.45
N HIS A 15 -17.08 -7.74 7.56
CA HIS A 15 -16.45 -6.49 7.94
C HIS A 15 -16.41 -5.53 6.75
N LEU A 16 -16.98 -4.34 6.90
CA LEU A 16 -16.86 -3.27 5.90
C LEU A 16 -15.61 -2.46 6.25
N VAL A 17 -14.53 -2.75 5.53
CA VAL A 17 -13.24 -2.08 5.74
C VAL A 17 -13.37 -0.61 5.35
N SER A 18 -12.97 0.29 6.24
CA SER A 18 -12.87 1.71 5.92
C SER A 18 -11.82 1.93 4.82
N PRO A 19 -12.01 2.90 3.91
CA PRO A 19 -11.00 3.21 2.90
C PRO A 19 -9.63 3.47 3.52
N SER A 20 -8.59 2.91 2.92
CA SER A 20 -7.20 3.09 3.34
C SER A 20 -6.36 3.56 2.15
N PRO A 21 -5.43 4.52 2.33
CA PRO A 21 -4.54 4.98 1.27
C PRO A 21 -3.37 4.01 1.03
N TRP A 22 -3.07 3.13 1.99
CA TRP A 22 -1.87 2.29 1.99
C TRP A 22 -1.74 1.36 0.77
N PRO A 23 -2.81 0.71 0.26
CA PRO A 23 -2.72 -0.12 -0.93
C PRO A 23 -2.24 0.64 -2.17
N MET A 24 -2.62 1.91 -2.32
CA MET A 24 -2.20 2.74 -3.44
C MET A 24 -0.72 3.12 -3.33
N TYR A 25 -0.28 3.57 -2.15
CA TYR A 25 1.14 3.89 -1.92
C TYR A 25 2.03 2.67 -2.13
N THR A 26 1.62 1.51 -1.62
CA THR A 26 2.33 0.24 -1.83
C THR A 26 2.51 -0.08 -3.31
N SER A 27 1.44 0.11 -4.10
CA SER A 27 1.45 -0.17 -5.54
C SER A 27 2.43 0.75 -6.28
N ILE A 28 2.46 2.04 -5.95
CA ILE A 28 3.40 3.01 -6.55
C ILE A 28 4.85 2.72 -6.12
N SER A 29 5.07 2.37 -4.86
CA SER A 29 6.39 2.00 -4.35
C SER A 29 6.92 0.76 -5.04
N LEU A 30 6.09 -0.28 -5.22
CA LEU A 30 6.46 -1.49 -5.95
C LEU A 30 6.76 -1.23 -7.43
N LEU A 31 5.97 -0.37 -8.08
CA LEU A 31 6.24 0.05 -9.45
C LEU A 31 7.61 0.73 -9.54
N THR A 32 7.88 1.70 -8.65
CA THR A 32 9.15 2.43 -8.59
C THR A 32 10.33 1.51 -8.30
N LEU A 33 10.17 0.56 -7.39
CA LEU A 33 11.20 -0.42 -7.04
C LEU A 33 11.55 -1.30 -8.25
N THR A 34 10.54 -1.81 -8.95
CA THR A 34 10.74 -2.73 -10.09
C THR A 34 11.39 -2.01 -11.27
N THR A 35 10.92 -0.81 -11.61
CA THR A 35 11.51 -0.03 -12.71
C THR A 35 12.95 0.36 -12.40
N SER A 36 13.22 0.83 -11.18
CA SER A 36 14.57 1.25 -10.76
C SER A 36 15.53 0.07 -10.66
N ALA A 37 15.06 -1.13 -10.28
CA ALA A 37 15.88 -2.34 -10.27
C ALA A 37 16.31 -2.75 -11.69
N VAL A 38 15.39 -2.70 -12.66
CA VAL A 38 15.75 -3.00 -14.06
C VAL A 38 16.73 -1.97 -14.60
N LEU A 39 16.51 -0.67 -14.30
CA LEU A 39 17.41 0.41 -14.73
C LEU A 39 18.80 0.28 -14.10
N SER A 40 18.91 -0.14 -12.83
CA SER A 40 20.21 -0.31 -12.17
C SER A 40 21.02 -1.43 -12.82
N PHE A 41 20.37 -2.53 -13.24
CA PHE A 41 21.04 -3.61 -13.96
C PHE A 41 21.58 -3.22 -15.34
N HIS A 42 21.08 -2.13 -15.93
CA HIS A 42 21.54 -1.61 -17.21
C HIS A 42 22.50 -0.42 -17.07
N GLY A 43 22.90 -0.06 -15.84
CA GLY A 43 23.87 1.00 -15.58
C GLY A 43 23.36 2.41 -15.86
N PHE A 44 22.04 2.64 -15.80
CA PHE A 44 21.49 3.99 -15.91
C PHE A 44 21.84 4.83 -14.68
N ASP A 45 22.26 6.08 -14.92
CA ASP A 45 22.58 7.03 -13.85
C ASP A 45 21.42 7.18 -12.87
N TYR A 46 21.74 7.28 -11.58
CA TYR A 46 20.80 7.45 -10.46
C TYR A 46 19.81 6.30 -10.22
N ALA A 47 19.82 5.22 -11.01
CA ALA A 47 18.89 4.11 -10.85
C ALA A 47 19.04 3.40 -9.49
N GLU A 48 20.27 3.24 -8.99
CA GLU A 48 20.52 2.67 -7.65
C GLU A 48 19.96 3.56 -6.52
N ASN A 49 20.06 4.88 -6.66
CA ASN A 49 19.49 5.81 -5.68
C ASN A 49 17.96 5.70 -5.68
N ASN A 50 17.33 5.67 -6.87
CA ASN A 50 15.88 5.48 -6.98
C ASN A 50 15.42 4.10 -6.49
N LEU A 51 16.24 3.06 -6.64
CA LEU A 51 15.97 1.74 -6.07
C LEU A 51 15.88 1.81 -4.53
N LEU A 52 16.81 2.51 -3.88
CA LEU A 52 16.77 2.73 -2.42
C LEU A 52 15.56 3.57 -2.00
N VAL A 53 15.19 4.59 -2.78
CA VAL A 53 13.97 5.38 -2.54
C VAL A 53 12.71 4.52 -2.67
N GLY A 54 12.62 3.69 -3.71
CA GLY A 54 11.51 2.75 -3.89
C GLY A 54 11.38 1.76 -2.73
N LEU A 55 12.52 1.25 -2.24
CA LEU A 55 12.56 0.32 -1.11
C LEU A 55 12.14 0.99 0.20
N THR A 56 12.66 2.19 0.48
CA THR A 56 12.28 2.94 1.70
C THR A 56 10.80 3.34 1.67
N ALA A 57 10.29 3.79 0.51
CA ALA A 57 8.87 4.10 0.33
C ALA A 57 7.98 2.85 0.55
N LEU A 58 8.40 1.68 0.08
CA LEU A 58 7.68 0.43 0.32
C LEU A 58 7.60 0.10 1.81
N VAL A 59 8.72 0.18 2.53
CA VAL A 59 8.76 -0.07 3.97
C VAL A 59 7.85 0.91 4.71
N LEU A 60 7.90 2.20 4.35
CA LEU A 60 7.04 3.22 4.97
C LEU A 60 5.55 2.99 4.68
N SER A 61 5.20 2.49 3.48
CA SER A 61 3.81 2.21 3.11
C SER A 61 3.17 1.06 3.91
N MET A 62 4.00 0.22 4.53
CA MET A 62 3.56 -0.94 5.33
C MET A 62 3.72 -0.72 6.84
N ALA A 63 4.56 0.25 7.25
CA ALA A 63 4.86 0.52 8.65
C ALA A 63 3.92 1.58 9.30
N LEU A 64 3.12 2.27 8.49
CA LEU A 64 2.18 3.34 8.87
C LEU A 64 0.74 2.94 8.51
#